data_AF-A0A946WJ48-F1
#
_entry.id   AF-A0A946WJ48-F1
#
_cell.length_a   1.000
_cell.length_b   1.000
_cell.length_c   1.000
_cell.angle_alpha   90.00
_cell.angle_beta   90.00
_cell.angle_gamma   90.00
#
_symmetry.space_group_name_H-M   'P 1'
#
loop_
_entity.id
_entity.type
_entity.pdbx_description
1 polymer ?
#
loop_
_entity_poly.entity_id
_entity_poly.type
_entity_poly.pdbx_seq_one_letter_code
_entity_poly.pdbx_strand_id
1 'polypeptide(L)'
;MLKLINISFLNLITILTVLILTSCTEQDQINTKLLDHFKKYDQAKSLIIERNYKASNPIERADWESQFIMSEGDEFTSTEIDFLMEKQEVIIEKNRKLAIENSIIDIEPLRSDMVELAKFCKQIPKGGLLHVHPYGLFTRDVVTKILRKYNPVIDPEYFIMTVQNQGQVLYDHEIDALRSLPVSSNYLSMSEAEQSLFVNFFFLPNVPVSHDFKRFDAIFAFVIWMVEDEFIDEKMELIYLDFLGRAADHGISYIEFTNSFPPSVDSIEKLTNWSIKFFKETGVVVRWNLGLLRFLPAEMNGEMIKSWNQLLLIHPSDVIVGIDLYAIERGNPALEKAQVAYGYLSGYNSENPDHPLKMTMHSGEMGDPRNARDAMIMGVSRIGHGVLLQEDLITLEYARSLKVGVEININSNHHLSVHDKFSSPHPFLKFLRLGIPVSLSTDNDGIFDTDISKECIAAVSTTDVSYAELQAMSYNSISTSFSKQKTKSILKNKLDQSFALFEQKYLN
;
A
#
# COMPACT_ATOMS: atom_id res chain seq x y z
N MET A 1 68.29 2.85 -26.59
CA MET A 1 67.35 2.26 -25.61
C MET A 1 66.21 3.24 -25.27
N LEU A 2 65.64 3.94 -26.26
CA LEU A 2 64.62 5.00 -26.05
C LEU A 2 63.57 5.07 -27.19
N LYS A 3 63.44 4.01 -28.00
CA LYS A 3 62.44 3.91 -29.09
C LYS A 3 61.39 2.81 -28.88
N LEU A 4 61.41 2.10 -27.74
CA LEU A 4 60.51 0.97 -27.45
C LEU A 4 59.44 1.27 -26.39
N ILE A 5 59.42 2.48 -25.81
CA ILE A 5 58.50 2.83 -24.70
C ILE A 5 57.24 3.58 -25.18
N ASN A 6 57.20 4.08 -26.42
CA ASN A 6 56.06 4.88 -26.91
C ASN A 6 54.91 4.08 -27.55
N ILE A 7 55.09 2.77 -27.80
CA ILE A 7 54.08 1.94 -28.45
C ILE A 7 53.16 1.27 -27.41
N SER A 8 53.63 1.03 -26.17
CA SER A 8 52.78 0.43 -25.14
C SER A 8 51.80 1.42 -24.51
N PHE A 9 52.14 2.70 -24.40
CA PHE A 9 51.26 3.73 -23.83
C PHE A 9 50.10 4.10 -24.79
N LEU A 10 50.37 4.16 -26.10
CA LEU A 10 49.34 4.43 -27.10
C LEU A 10 48.37 3.24 -27.24
N ASN A 11 48.87 2.01 -27.18
CA ASN A 11 48.01 0.82 -27.18
C ASN A 11 47.20 0.69 -25.88
N LEU A 12 47.75 1.06 -24.72
CA LEU A 12 47.00 1.03 -23.46
C LEU A 12 45.88 2.08 -23.44
N ILE A 13 46.13 3.29 -23.94
CA ILE A 13 45.11 4.33 -24.07
C ILE A 13 44.07 3.92 -25.12
N THR A 14 44.46 3.33 -26.25
CA THR A 14 43.50 2.88 -27.27
C THR A 14 42.66 1.71 -26.77
N ILE A 15 43.24 0.74 -26.05
CA ILE A 15 42.50 -0.36 -25.43
C ILE A 15 41.55 0.15 -24.35
N LEU A 16 41.99 1.09 -23.49
CA LEU A 16 41.13 1.71 -22.48
C LEU A 16 40.01 2.54 -23.11
N THR A 17 40.29 3.28 -24.19
CA THR A 17 39.30 4.08 -24.91
C THR A 17 38.31 3.20 -25.68
N VAL A 18 38.78 2.08 -26.26
CA VAL A 18 37.91 1.09 -26.92
C VAL A 18 37.05 0.35 -25.89
N LEU A 19 37.60 -0.07 -24.74
CA LEU A 19 36.83 -0.67 -23.63
C LEU A 19 35.79 0.29 -23.05
N ILE A 20 36.13 1.57 -22.89
CA ILE A 20 35.20 2.61 -22.43
C ILE A 20 34.12 2.85 -23.48
N LEU A 21 34.47 2.95 -24.77
CA LEU A 21 33.50 3.14 -25.85
C LEU A 21 32.58 1.92 -26.05
N THR A 22 33.10 0.69 -25.94
CA THR A 22 32.27 -0.54 -26.01
C THR A 22 31.31 -0.62 -24.82
N SER A 23 31.75 -0.24 -23.62
CA SER A 23 30.89 -0.21 -22.43
C SER A 23 29.75 0.82 -22.54
N CYS A 24 30.01 1.98 -23.15
CA CYS A 24 28.96 2.98 -23.41
C CYS A 24 27.96 2.48 -24.46
N THR A 25 28.43 1.86 -25.56
CA THR A 25 27.54 1.36 -26.60
C THR A 25 26.66 0.19 -26.14
N GLU A 26 27.19 -0.71 -25.31
CA GLU A 26 26.42 -1.82 -24.73
C GLU A 26 25.40 -1.30 -23.71
N GLN A 27 25.79 -0.34 -22.87
CA GLN A 27 24.87 0.30 -21.93
C GLN A 27 23.75 1.06 -22.65
N ASP A 28 24.07 1.76 -23.75
CA ASP A 28 23.08 2.44 -24.59
C ASP A 28 22.12 1.45 -25.26
N GLN A 29 22.60 0.28 -25.67
CA GLN A 29 21.76 -0.78 -26.24
C GLN A 29 20.80 -1.36 -25.19
N ILE A 30 21.28 -1.67 -23.98
CA ILE A 30 20.44 -2.18 -22.88
C ILE A 30 19.39 -1.16 -22.47
N ASN A 31 19.76 0.13 -22.38
CA ASN A 31 18.79 1.20 -22.09
C ASN A 31 17.75 1.33 -23.20
N THR A 32 18.15 1.21 -24.48
CA THR A 32 17.22 1.24 -25.62
C THR A 32 16.22 0.10 -25.53
N LYS A 33 16.68 -1.12 -25.25
CA LYS A 33 15.85 -2.30 -25.04
C LYS A 33 14.85 -2.12 -23.91
N LEU A 34 15.29 -1.55 -22.78
CA LEU A 34 14.40 -1.24 -21.67
C LEU A 34 13.30 -0.24 -22.07
N LEU A 35 13.64 0.80 -22.84
CA LEU A 35 12.67 1.76 -23.37
C LEU A 35 11.68 1.12 -24.37
N ASP A 36 12.11 0.14 -25.15
CA ASP A 36 11.23 -0.59 -26.06
C ASP A 36 10.21 -1.45 -25.29
N HIS A 37 10.61 -2.07 -24.16
CA HIS A 37 9.67 -2.73 -23.25
C HIS A 37 8.65 -1.73 -22.67
N PHE A 38 9.10 -0.56 -22.23
CA PHE A 38 8.18 0.48 -21.73
C PHE A 38 7.20 0.96 -22.80
N LYS A 39 7.67 1.07 -24.05
CA LYS A 39 6.80 1.41 -25.17
C LYS A 39 5.72 0.36 -25.41
N LYS A 40 6.00 -0.93 -25.19
CA LYS A 40 4.96 -1.97 -25.21
C LYS A 40 3.94 -1.79 -24.09
N TYR A 41 4.38 -1.39 -22.90
CA TYR A 41 3.48 -1.06 -21.79
C TYR A 41 2.56 0.12 -22.12
N ASP A 42 3.10 1.20 -22.71
CA ASP A 42 2.31 2.36 -23.16
C ASP A 42 1.32 2.00 -24.28
N GLN A 43 1.72 1.12 -25.20
CA GLN A 43 0.84 0.59 -26.24
C GLN A 43 -0.29 -0.26 -25.65
N ALA A 44 0.02 -1.14 -24.69
CA ALA A 44 -0.96 -1.95 -23.99
C ALA A 44 -1.95 -1.10 -23.17
N LYS A 45 -1.50 0.02 -22.58
CA LYS A 45 -2.39 1.01 -21.95
C LYS A 45 -3.40 1.58 -22.95
N SER A 46 -2.93 1.94 -24.15
CA SER A 46 -3.80 2.44 -25.22
C SER A 46 -4.84 1.40 -25.65
N LEU A 47 -4.43 0.13 -25.73
CA LEU A 47 -5.32 -0.99 -26.00
C LEU A 47 -6.37 -1.16 -24.89
N ILE A 48 -5.97 -1.13 -23.61
CA ILE A 48 -6.90 -1.27 -22.48
C ILE A 48 -7.99 -0.19 -22.49
N ILE A 49 -7.61 1.04 -22.83
CA ILE A 49 -8.53 2.18 -22.97
C ILE A 49 -9.49 1.93 -24.14
N GLU A 50 -8.98 1.58 -25.31
CA GLU A 50 -9.83 1.29 -26.48
C GLU A 50 -10.87 0.22 -26.15
N ARG A 51 -10.43 -0.87 -25.53
CA ARG A 51 -11.22 -2.06 -25.24
C ARG A 51 -12.27 -1.81 -24.15
N ASN A 52 -11.91 -1.16 -23.05
CA ASN A 52 -12.80 -1.02 -21.90
C ASN A 52 -13.56 0.32 -21.84
N TYR A 53 -13.02 1.40 -22.40
CA TYR A 53 -13.67 2.70 -22.41
C TYR A 53 -14.50 2.94 -23.70
N LYS A 54 -13.99 2.52 -24.87
CA LYS A 54 -14.64 2.79 -26.16
C LYS A 54 -15.50 1.64 -26.67
N ALA A 55 -15.02 0.41 -26.54
CA ALA A 55 -15.66 -0.76 -27.15
C ALA A 55 -16.48 -1.63 -26.18
N SER A 56 -16.32 -1.45 -24.86
CA SER A 56 -16.91 -2.33 -23.82
C SER A 56 -16.66 -3.82 -24.10
N ASN A 57 -15.43 -4.15 -24.50
CA ASN A 57 -15.02 -5.49 -24.90
C ASN A 57 -13.70 -5.81 -24.18
N PRO A 58 -13.74 -6.42 -22.98
CA PRO A 58 -12.55 -6.75 -22.19
C PRO A 58 -11.52 -7.57 -22.96
N ILE A 59 -10.28 -7.55 -22.50
CA ILE A 59 -9.15 -8.26 -23.08
C ILE A 59 -8.95 -9.57 -22.32
N GLU A 60 -8.83 -10.66 -23.06
CA GLU A 60 -8.47 -11.96 -22.52
C GLU A 60 -6.99 -12.01 -22.13
N ARG A 61 -6.65 -12.80 -21.11
CA ARG A 61 -5.27 -12.90 -20.60
C ARG A 61 -4.25 -13.25 -21.68
N ALA A 62 -4.58 -14.18 -22.58
CA ALA A 62 -3.67 -14.59 -23.64
C ALA A 62 -3.37 -13.43 -24.63
N ASP A 63 -4.41 -12.68 -25.01
CA ASP A 63 -4.27 -11.53 -25.91
C ASP A 63 -3.49 -10.39 -25.24
N TRP A 64 -3.69 -10.20 -23.93
CA TRP A 64 -2.93 -9.25 -23.13
C TRP A 64 -1.44 -9.58 -23.10
N GLU A 65 -1.07 -10.82 -22.75
CA GLU A 65 0.34 -11.22 -22.69
C GLU A 65 1.00 -11.17 -24.08
N SER A 66 0.26 -11.41 -25.16
CA SER A 66 0.79 -11.31 -26.52
C SER A 66 1.31 -9.91 -26.88
N GLN A 67 0.83 -8.86 -26.20
CA GLN A 67 1.31 -7.49 -26.44
C GLN A 67 2.76 -7.30 -26.00
N PHE A 68 3.22 -8.08 -25.02
CA PHE A 68 4.54 -7.95 -24.41
C PHE A 68 5.59 -8.89 -25.01
N ILE A 69 5.21 -9.71 -26.00
CA ILE A 69 6.18 -10.53 -26.74
C ILE A 69 7.10 -9.59 -27.53
N MET A 70 8.40 -9.76 -27.29
CA MET A 70 9.48 -9.04 -27.96
C MET A 70 9.97 -9.86 -29.16
N SER A 71 10.61 -9.20 -30.13
CA SER A 71 11.32 -9.92 -31.19
C SER A 71 12.57 -10.59 -30.61
N GLU A 72 13.08 -11.66 -31.26
CA GLU A 72 14.17 -12.50 -30.75
C GLU A 72 15.48 -11.73 -30.42
N GLY A 73 15.67 -10.52 -30.95
CA GLY A 73 16.79 -9.62 -30.59
C GLY A 73 16.53 -8.67 -29.41
N ASP A 74 15.26 -8.51 -29.02
CA ASP A 74 14.79 -7.52 -28.05
C ASP A 74 14.38 -8.17 -26.70
N GLU A 75 14.51 -9.49 -26.57
CA GLU A 75 14.42 -10.20 -25.28
C GLU A 75 15.73 -10.12 -24.51
N PHE A 76 15.68 -9.77 -23.22
CA PHE A 76 16.88 -9.67 -22.39
C PHE A 76 17.56 -11.03 -22.23
N THR A 77 18.83 -11.09 -22.58
CA THR A 77 19.72 -12.22 -22.25
C THR A 77 20.05 -12.20 -20.76
N SER A 78 20.50 -13.33 -20.21
CA SER A 78 20.93 -13.41 -18.81
C SER A 78 22.02 -12.40 -18.47
N THR A 79 22.99 -12.19 -19.38
CA THR A 79 24.07 -11.22 -19.19
C THR A 79 23.57 -9.78 -19.13
N GLU A 80 22.57 -9.42 -19.93
CA GLU A 80 21.97 -8.08 -19.89
C GLU A 80 21.12 -7.88 -18.62
N ILE A 81 20.45 -8.94 -18.13
CA ILE A 81 19.78 -8.93 -16.83
C ILE A 81 20.79 -8.72 -15.69
N ASP A 82 21.89 -9.46 -15.69
CA ASP A 82 22.96 -9.31 -14.69
C ASP A 82 23.52 -7.88 -14.68
N PHE A 83 23.71 -7.28 -15.87
CA PHE A 83 24.14 -5.89 -16.00
C PHE A 83 23.12 -4.90 -15.43
N LEU A 84 21.81 -5.10 -15.69
CA LEU A 84 20.76 -4.27 -15.11
C LEU A 84 20.73 -4.38 -13.59
N MET A 85 20.91 -5.59 -13.04
CA MET A 85 21.01 -5.81 -11.60
C MET A 85 22.23 -5.10 -11.00
N GLU A 86 23.41 -5.20 -11.62
CA GLU A 86 24.61 -4.48 -11.18
C GLU A 86 24.39 -2.96 -11.19
N LYS A 87 23.76 -2.44 -12.25
CA LYS A 87 23.39 -1.02 -12.35
C LYS A 87 22.45 -0.59 -11.22
N GLN A 88 21.49 -1.43 -10.85
CA GLN A 88 20.61 -1.18 -9.71
C GLN A 88 21.40 -1.11 -8.40
N GLU A 89 22.29 -2.06 -8.15
CA GLU A 89 23.13 -2.07 -6.94
C GLU A 89 24.02 -0.82 -6.84
N VAL A 90 24.58 -0.36 -7.96
CA VAL A 90 25.35 0.91 -8.00
C VAL A 90 24.48 2.11 -7.61
N ILE A 91 23.24 2.17 -8.10
CA ILE A 91 22.29 3.23 -7.74
C ILE A 91 21.94 3.16 -6.25
N ILE A 92 21.64 1.96 -5.77
CA ILE A 92 21.25 1.70 -4.38
C ILE A 92 22.36 2.12 -3.43
N GLU A 93 23.59 1.67 -3.67
CA GLU A 93 24.74 1.98 -2.80
C GLU A 93 25.10 3.47 -2.85
N LYS A 94 24.97 4.13 -4.01
CA LYS A 94 25.13 5.58 -4.12
C LYS A 94 24.09 6.33 -3.28
N ASN A 95 22.82 5.96 -3.40
CA ASN A 95 21.73 6.64 -2.70
C ASN A 95 21.76 6.35 -1.19
N ARG A 96 22.19 5.14 -0.79
CA ARG A 96 22.47 4.80 0.60
C ARG A 96 23.52 5.70 1.22
N LYS A 97 24.68 5.88 0.56
CA LYS A 97 25.75 6.78 1.04
C LYS A 97 25.24 8.20 1.18
N LEU A 98 24.54 8.71 0.18
CA LEU A 98 23.96 10.05 0.21
C LEU A 98 22.94 10.21 1.35
N ALA A 99 22.12 9.20 1.61
CA ALA A 99 21.14 9.23 2.70
C ALA A 99 21.81 9.24 4.08
N ILE A 100 22.89 8.46 4.25
CA ILE A 100 23.71 8.49 5.47
C ILE A 100 24.36 9.86 5.65
N GLU A 101 24.97 10.43 4.60
CA GLU A 101 25.60 11.76 4.63
C GLU A 101 24.59 12.88 4.96
N ASN A 102 23.35 12.75 4.48
CA ASN A 102 22.28 13.71 4.76
C ASN A 102 21.58 13.48 6.11
N SER A 103 21.87 12.37 6.81
CA SER A 103 21.25 12.06 8.09
C SER A 103 21.90 12.88 9.20
N ILE A 104 21.15 13.82 9.76
CA ILE A 104 21.61 14.63 10.91
C ILE A 104 21.47 13.92 12.26
N ILE A 105 20.74 12.80 12.30
CA ILE A 105 20.60 11.92 13.46
C ILE A 105 21.13 10.54 13.08
N ASP A 106 22.07 10.03 13.86
CA ASP A 106 22.50 8.63 13.77
C ASP A 106 21.52 7.74 14.53
N ILE A 107 20.80 6.89 13.79
CA ILE A 107 19.83 5.94 14.34
C ILE A 107 20.38 4.52 14.43
N GLU A 108 21.65 4.29 14.06
CA GLU A 108 22.29 2.97 14.18
C GLU A 108 22.24 2.41 15.61
N PRO A 109 22.55 3.20 16.66
CA PRO A 109 22.52 2.68 18.03
C PRO A 109 21.13 2.19 18.46
N LEU A 110 20.06 2.80 17.92
CA LEU A 110 18.68 2.48 18.28
C LEU A 110 18.29 1.04 17.92
N ARG A 111 18.95 0.42 16.93
CA ARG A 111 18.65 -0.97 16.54
C ARG A 111 18.92 -1.99 17.64
N SER A 112 19.81 -1.64 18.58
CA SER A 112 20.16 -2.48 19.72
C SER A 112 19.38 -2.13 21.00
N ASP A 113 18.61 -1.04 21.00
CA ASP A 113 17.82 -0.56 22.14
C ASP A 113 16.36 -0.35 21.73
N MET A 114 15.55 -1.40 21.92
CA MET A 114 14.13 -1.37 21.56
C MET A 114 13.32 -0.33 22.34
N VAL A 115 13.76 0.08 23.53
CA VAL A 115 13.06 1.08 24.33
C VAL A 115 13.29 2.47 23.74
N GLU A 116 14.55 2.81 23.43
CA GLU A 116 14.86 4.08 22.77
C GLU A 116 14.35 4.12 21.34
N LEU A 117 14.39 3.00 20.60
CA LEU A 117 13.79 2.91 19.27
C LEU A 117 12.28 3.18 19.32
N ALA A 118 11.56 2.61 20.28
CA ALA A 118 10.13 2.87 20.42
C ALA A 118 9.84 4.34 20.75
N LYS A 119 10.64 4.98 21.61
CA LYS A 119 10.51 6.42 21.92
C LYS A 119 10.79 7.30 20.70
N PHE A 120 11.82 6.96 19.92
CA PHE A 120 12.17 7.66 18.67
C PHE A 120 11.04 7.51 17.66
N CYS A 121 10.62 6.26 17.38
CA CYS A 121 9.55 5.98 16.45
C CYS A 121 8.20 6.55 16.89
N LYS A 122 7.95 6.75 18.18
CA LYS A 122 6.74 7.47 18.65
C LYS A 122 6.79 8.97 18.36
N GLN A 123 7.98 9.58 18.31
CA GLN A 123 8.15 11.04 18.24
C GLN A 123 8.44 11.58 16.84
N ILE A 124 9.11 10.81 15.96
CA ILE A 124 9.45 11.28 14.62
C ILE A 124 8.17 11.57 13.81
N PRO A 125 8.04 12.74 13.15
CA PRO A 125 6.93 13.05 12.25
C PRO A 125 6.84 12.04 11.09
N LYS A 126 5.62 11.70 10.64
CA LYS A 126 5.42 10.62 9.64
C LYS A 126 4.61 11.00 8.40
N GLY A 127 4.14 12.25 8.33
CA GLY A 127 3.39 12.72 7.17
C GLY A 127 1.97 12.18 7.15
N GLY A 128 1.66 11.27 6.21
CA GLY A 128 0.35 10.66 6.05
C GLY A 128 0.33 9.14 5.92
N LEU A 129 -0.86 8.55 6.02
CA LEU A 129 -1.17 7.13 5.75
C LEU A 129 -2.00 7.03 4.48
N LEU A 130 -1.54 6.27 3.50
CA LEU A 130 -2.18 6.16 2.19
C LEU A 130 -2.87 4.81 1.96
N HIS A 131 -2.78 3.90 2.92
CA HIS A 131 -3.23 2.52 2.80
C HIS A 131 -3.79 2.03 4.13
N VAL A 132 -5.06 2.29 4.36
CA VAL A 132 -5.77 1.95 5.60
C VAL A 132 -7.22 1.56 5.34
N HIS A 133 -7.68 0.53 6.03
CA HIS A 133 -8.98 -0.11 5.80
C HIS A 133 -9.87 -0.01 7.04
N PRO A 134 -10.96 0.79 6.99
CA PRO A 134 -11.75 1.14 8.17
C PRO A 134 -12.31 -0.02 9.00
N TYR A 135 -12.61 -1.14 8.34
CA TYR A 135 -13.12 -2.35 9.00
C TYR A 135 -12.04 -3.12 9.77
N GLY A 136 -10.81 -2.60 9.86
CA GLY A 136 -9.76 -3.13 10.74
C GLY A 136 -9.16 -2.10 11.69
N LEU A 137 -9.77 -0.92 11.86
CA LEU A 137 -9.16 0.22 12.57
C LEU A 137 -9.53 0.39 14.05
N PHE A 138 -9.78 -0.72 14.74
CA PHE A 138 -10.32 -0.69 16.11
C PHE A 138 -9.32 -1.19 17.16
N THR A 139 -9.52 -0.72 18.39
CA THR A 139 -8.85 -1.26 19.58
C THR A 139 -9.80 -2.17 20.36
N ARG A 140 -9.26 -2.98 21.28
CA ARG A 140 -10.07 -3.77 22.22
C ARG A 140 -11.04 -2.90 23.00
N ASP A 141 -10.62 -1.69 23.36
CA ASP A 141 -11.44 -0.72 24.09
C ASP A 141 -12.61 -0.22 23.24
N VAL A 142 -12.38 0.09 21.96
CA VAL A 142 -13.45 0.50 21.03
C VAL A 142 -14.45 -0.63 20.81
N VAL A 143 -13.97 -1.85 20.54
CA VAL A 143 -14.84 -3.04 20.40
C VAL A 143 -15.69 -3.22 21.66
N THR A 144 -15.06 -3.21 22.84
CA THR A 144 -15.74 -3.34 24.13
C THR A 144 -16.78 -2.23 24.34
N LYS A 145 -16.44 -0.98 24.00
CA LYS A 145 -17.35 0.17 24.11
C LYS A 145 -18.58 0.00 23.23
N ILE A 146 -18.41 -0.47 21.99
CA ILE A 146 -19.52 -0.78 21.08
C ILE A 146 -20.39 -1.89 21.67
N LEU A 147 -19.78 -3.04 22.01
CA LEU A 147 -20.51 -4.19 22.54
C LEU A 147 -21.26 -3.87 23.85
N ARG A 148 -20.69 -3.05 24.75
CA ARG A 148 -21.39 -2.62 25.96
C ARG A 148 -22.53 -1.64 25.69
N LYS A 149 -22.36 -0.70 24.76
CA LYS A 149 -23.38 0.31 24.43
C LYS A 149 -24.61 -0.34 23.81
N TYR A 150 -24.41 -1.22 22.84
CA TYR A 150 -25.50 -1.84 22.08
C TYR A 150 -25.96 -3.19 22.68
N ASN A 151 -25.15 -3.80 23.56
CA ASN A 151 -25.45 -5.03 24.28
C ASN A 151 -26.06 -6.13 23.39
N PRO A 152 -25.38 -6.55 22.32
CA PRO A 152 -25.93 -7.51 21.38
C PRO A 152 -26.03 -8.90 22.00
N VAL A 153 -26.89 -9.74 21.41
CA VAL A 153 -26.94 -11.18 21.70
C VAL A 153 -25.84 -11.88 20.89
N ILE A 154 -24.96 -12.60 21.57
CA ILE A 154 -23.86 -13.36 20.98
C ILE A 154 -24.29 -14.82 20.88
N ASP A 155 -24.32 -15.32 19.65
CA ASP A 155 -24.51 -16.74 19.35
C ASP A 155 -23.21 -17.32 18.77
N PRO A 156 -22.46 -18.14 19.53
CA PRO A 156 -21.21 -18.73 19.05
C PRO A 156 -21.33 -19.53 17.75
N GLU A 157 -22.44 -20.28 17.56
CA GLU A 157 -22.61 -21.12 16.36
C GLU A 157 -22.89 -20.26 15.11
N TYR A 158 -23.50 -19.09 15.26
CA TYR A 158 -23.65 -18.14 14.16
C TYR A 158 -22.29 -17.77 13.55
N PHE A 159 -21.29 -17.46 14.38
CA PHE A 159 -19.96 -17.08 13.88
C PHE A 159 -19.23 -18.26 13.23
N ILE A 160 -19.27 -19.44 13.88
CA ILE A 160 -18.64 -20.65 13.35
C ILE A 160 -19.23 -20.99 11.98
N MET A 161 -20.56 -21.00 11.85
CA MET A 161 -21.24 -21.29 10.59
C MET A 161 -20.99 -20.21 9.54
N THR A 162 -20.98 -18.93 9.93
CA THR A 162 -20.73 -17.81 9.00
C THR A 162 -19.34 -17.92 8.38
N VAL A 163 -18.30 -18.10 9.20
CA VAL A 163 -16.93 -18.28 8.74
C VAL A 163 -16.81 -19.50 7.81
N GLN A 164 -17.38 -20.64 8.20
CA GLN A 164 -17.34 -21.86 7.39
C GLN A 164 -18.04 -21.69 6.04
N ASN A 165 -19.21 -21.06 6.02
CA ASN A 165 -19.98 -20.84 4.79
C ASN A 165 -19.28 -19.87 3.82
N GLN A 166 -18.44 -18.98 4.33
CA GLN A 166 -17.61 -18.07 3.53
C GLN A 166 -16.31 -18.74 3.03
N GLY A 167 -16.06 -20.02 3.38
CA GLY A 167 -14.83 -20.73 3.01
C GLY A 167 -13.58 -20.23 3.76
N GLN A 168 -13.80 -19.48 4.83
CA GLN A 168 -12.79 -18.95 5.76
C GLN A 168 -12.54 -19.97 6.88
N VAL A 169 -11.55 -19.70 7.73
CA VAL A 169 -11.15 -20.66 8.77
C VAL A 169 -10.97 -20.02 10.14
N LEU A 170 -11.43 -20.72 11.18
CA LEU A 170 -10.99 -20.56 12.57
C LEU A 170 -10.16 -21.80 12.93
N TYR A 171 -9.20 -21.65 13.84
CA TYR A 171 -8.49 -22.81 14.36
C TYR A 171 -9.37 -23.64 15.31
N ASP A 172 -9.08 -24.93 15.47
CA ASP A 172 -9.87 -25.83 16.34
C ASP A 172 -10.02 -25.27 17.76
N HIS A 173 -8.94 -24.75 18.33
CA HIS A 173 -8.94 -24.16 19.68
C HIS A 173 -9.79 -22.87 19.77
N GLU A 174 -9.95 -22.13 18.67
CA GLU A 174 -10.81 -20.95 18.60
C GLU A 174 -12.29 -21.34 18.54
N ILE A 175 -12.60 -22.40 17.79
CA ILE A 175 -13.95 -22.98 17.74
C ILE A 175 -14.35 -23.51 19.12
N ASP A 176 -13.46 -24.24 19.79
CA ASP A 176 -13.68 -24.72 21.16
C ASP A 176 -13.87 -23.55 22.14
N ALA A 177 -13.07 -22.49 22.00
CA ALA A 177 -13.20 -21.28 22.80
C ALA A 177 -14.54 -20.57 22.58
N LEU A 178 -15.00 -20.43 21.32
CA LEU A 178 -16.34 -19.89 21.03
C LEU A 178 -17.44 -20.73 21.67
N ARG A 179 -17.38 -22.05 21.55
CA ARG A 179 -18.36 -22.98 22.14
C ARG A 179 -18.35 -23.02 23.67
N SER A 180 -17.28 -22.53 24.30
CA SER A 180 -17.23 -22.38 25.75
C SER A 180 -18.04 -21.19 26.27
N LEU A 181 -18.39 -20.23 25.40
CA LEU A 181 -19.24 -19.10 25.76
C LEU A 181 -20.70 -19.57 25.96
N PRO A 182 -21.49 -18.84 26.77
CA PRO A 182 -22.90 -19.17 26.97
C PRO A 182 -23.67 -19.17 25.65
N VAL A 183 -24.55 -20.16 25.48
CA VAL A 183 -25.42 -20.26 24.29
C VAL A 183 -26.33 -19.04 24.25
N SER A 184 -26.18 -18.21 23.21
CA SER A 184 -27.06 -17.07 22.90
C SER A 184 -27.31 -16.16 24.11
N SER A 185 -26.35 -15.32 24.46
CA SER A 185 -26.43 -14.44 25.63
C SER A 185 -26.16 -12.97 25.28
N ASN A 186 -26.81 -12.07 26.01
CA ASN A 186 -26.49 -10.64 25.90
C ASN A 186 -25.07 -10.40 26.41
N TYR A 187 -24.28 -9.60 25.71
CA TYR A 187 -22.88 -9.33 26.09
C TYR A 187 -22.71 -8.88 27.55
N LEU A 188 -23.60 -8.02 28.07
CA LEU A 188 -23.56 -7.54 29.45
C LEU A 188 -23.95 -8.60 30.50
N SER A 189 -24.57 -9.70 30.09
CA SER A 189 -24.89 -10.83 30.99
C SER A 189 -23.75 -11.83 31.13
N MET A 190 -22.75 -11.76 30.25
CA MET A 190 -21.53 -12.56 30.31
C MET A 190 -20.60 -12.02 31.39
N SER A 191 -19.82 -12.90 32.01
CA SER A 191 -18.72 -12.54 32.91
C SER A 191 -17.64 -11.72 32.19
N GLU A 192 -16.81 -11.00 32.94
CA GLU A 192 -15.71 -10.22 32.36
C GLU A 192 -14.73 -11.08 31.56
N ALA A 193 -14.48 -12.32 32.00
CA ALA A 193 -13.62 -13.27 31.29
C ALA A 193 -14.22 -13.68 29.94
N GLU A 194 -15.52 -13.96 29.89
CA GLU A 194 -16.24 -14.30 28.66
C GLU A 194 -16.32 -13.10 27.71
N GLN A 195 -16.57 -11.91 28.24
CA GLN A 195 -16.55 -10.65 27.47
C GLN A 195 -15.18 -10.43 26.81
N SER A 196 -14.10 -10.60 27.58
CA SER A 196 -12.73 -10.46 27.07
C SER A 196 -12.38 -11.55 26.06
N LEU A 197 -12.85 -12.79 26.28
CA LEU A 197 -12.64 -13.89 25.34
C LEU A 197 -13.30 -13.59 24.00
N PHE A 198 -14.55 -13.11 24.01
CA PHE A 198 -15.25 -12.76 22.77
C PHE A 198 -14.56 -11.63 21.99
N VAL A 199 -14.07 -10.60 22.69
CA VAL A 199 -13.33 -9.49 22.07
C VAL A 199 -12.06 -9.97 21.34
N ASN A 200 -11.44 -11.07 21.78
CA ASN A 200 -10.22 -11.57 21.13
C ASN A 200 -10.44 -12.09 19.69
N PHE A 201 -11.67 -12.46 19.30
CA PHE A 201 -11.95 -12.93 17.94
C PHE A 201 -11.91 -11.84 16.87
N PHE A 202 -11.87 -10.56 17.28
CA PHE A 202 -11.70 -9.42 16.39
C PHE A 202 -10.23 -9.20 15.97
N PHE A 203 -9.30 -10.00 16.48
CA PHE A 203 -7.86 -9.86 16.30
C PHE A 203 -7.26 -11.16 15.76
N LEU A 204 -6.10 -11.07 15.12
CA LEU A 204 -5.32 -12.27 14.82
C LEU A 204 -4.73 -12.84 16.13
N PRO A 205 -4.75 -14.16 16.32
CA PRO A 205 -4.12 -14.78 17.48
C PRO A 205 -2.60 -14.75 17.35
N ASN A 206 -1.86 -14.68 18.46
CA ASN A 206 -0.39 -14.65 18.42
C ASN A 206 0.27 -15.97 17.96
N VAL A 207 -0.51 -17.06 17.89
CA VAL A 207 -0.04 -18.39 17.50
C VAL A 207 -0.99 -18.95 16.44
N PRO A 208 -0.48 -19.39 15.27
CA PRO A 208 0.91 -19.20 14.78
C PRO A 208 1.29 -17.72 14.62
N VAL A 209 2.58 -17.41 14.43
CA VAL A 209 3.08 -16.02 14.30
C VAL A 209 2.55 -15.33 13.03
N SER A 210 2.31 -16.12 11.97
CA SER A 210 1.72 -15.68 10.73
C SER A 210 0.59 -16.63 10.30
N HIS A 211 -0.36 -16.11 9.53
CA HIS A 211 -1.63 -16.77 9.21
C HIS A 211 -1.83 -16.85 7.70
N ASP A 212 -2.63 -17.83 7.28
CA ASP A 212 -3.21 -17.81 5.93
C ASP A 212 -4.28 -16.72 5.86
N PHE A 213 -4.42 -16.13 4.67
CA PHE A 213 -5.40 -15.07 4.43
C PHE A 213 -6.82 -15.47 4.82
N LYS A 214 -7.20 -16.75 4.68
CA LYS A 214 -8.54 -17.23 5.08
C LYS A 214 -8.83 -17.05 6.57
N ARG A 215 -7.82 -17.08 7.45
CA ARG A 215 -8.01 -16.79 8.88
C ARG A 215 -8.14 -15.29 9.12
N PHE A 216 -7.35 -14.47 8.42
CA PHE A 216 -7.50 -13.02 8.46
C PHE A 216 -8.89 -12.60 8.02
N ASP A 217 -9.36 -13.13 6.89
CA ASP A 217 -10.67 -12.82 6.31
C ASP A 217 -11.83 -13.22 7.24
N ALA A 218 -11.66 -14.28 8.05
CA ALA A 218 -12.62 -14.71 9.08
C ALA A 218 -12.96 -13.62 10.12
N ILE A 219 -12.05 -12.68 10.37
CA ILE A 219 -12.27 -11.59 11.32
C ILE A 219 -13.39 -10.67 10.85
N PHE A 220 -13.54 -10.48 9.54
CA PHE A 220 -14.57 -9.60 9.00
C PHE A 220 -15.98 -10.14 9.26
N ALA A 221 -16.17 -11.44 9.48
CA ALA A 221 -17.45 -11.98 9.95
C ALA A 221 -17.87 -11.37 11.32
N PHE A 222 -16.90 -11.16 12.22
CA PHE A 222 -17.13 -10.54 13.53
C PHE A 222 -17.30 -9.02 13.41
N VAL A 223 -16.46 -8.37 12.59
CA VAL A 223 -16.51 -6.91 12.42
C VAL A 223 -17.80 -6.48 11.73
N ILE A 224 -18.16 -7.11 10.62
CA ILE A 224 -19.39 -6.84 9.88
C ILE A 224 -20.59 -7.05 10.80
N TRP A 225 -20.64 -8.17 11.53
CA TRP A 225 -21.70 -8.42 12.51
C TRP A 225 -21.79 -7.32 13.60
N MET A 226 -20.65 -6.78 14.04
CA MET A 226 -20.62 -5.72 15.05
C MET A 226 -21.14 -4.39 14.50
N VAL A 227 -20.83 -4.03 13.25
CA VAL A 227 -21.07 -2.68 12.72
C VAL A 227 -22.25 -2.55 11.77
N GLU A 228 -22.60 -3.59 11.01
CA GLU A 228 -23.61 -3.50 9.93
C GLU A 228 -25.04 -3.71 10.43
N ASP A 229 -25.54 -2.70 11.14
CA ASP A 229 -26.96 -2.53 11.48
C ASP A 229 -27.40 -1.07 11.31
N GLU A 230 -28.59 -0.71 11.82
CA GLU A 230 -29.09 0.67 11.74
C GLU A 230 -28.19 1.74 12.40
N PHE A 231 -27.21 1.34 13.22
CA PHE A 231 -26.27 2.22 13.92
C PHE A 231 -24.87 2.23 13.29
N ILE A 232 -24.70 1.70 12.07
CA ILE A 232 -23.41 1.63 11.37
C ILE A 232 -22.66 2.96 11.38
N ASP A 233 -23.36 4.07 11.15
CA ASP A 233 -22.72 5.39 11.08
C ASP A 233 -22.15 5.84 12.41
N GLU A 234 -22.86 5.60 13.52
CA GLU A 234 -22.39 5.92 14.87
C GLU A 234 -21.19 5.07 15.28
N LYS A 235 -21.23 3.77 14.93
CA LYS A 235 -20.17 2.81 15.27
C LYS A 235 -18.91 3.07 14.45
N MET A 236 -19.06 3.28 13.14
CA MET A 236 -17.94 3.58 12.26
C MET A 236 -17.32 4.93 12.60
N GLU A 237 -18.12 5.96 12.91
CA GLU A 237 -17.59 7.25 13.35
C GLU A 237 -16.73 7.13 14.62
N LEU A 238 -17.15 6.31 15.59
CA LEU A 238 -16.35 6.02 16.79
C LEU A 238 -15.02 5.36 16.44
N ILE A 239 -15.02 4.37 15.53
CA ILE A 239 -13.81 3.69 15.05
C ILE A 239 -12.87 4.69 14.36
N TYR A 240 -13.39 5.51 13.44
CA TYR A 240 -12.61 6.53 12.74
C TYR A 240 -11.97 7.52 13.70
N LEU A 241 -12.74 8.08 14.65
CA LEU A 241 -12.24 9.10 15.57
C LEU A 241 -11.18 8.55 16.53
N ASP A 242 -11.37 7.34 17.04
CA ASP A 242 -10.34 6.66 17.86
C ASP A 242 -9.04 6.48 17.07
N PHE A 243 -9.14 5.90 15.87
CA PHE A 243 -7.99 5.70 15.00
C PHE A 243 -7.27 7.00 14.64
N LEU A 244 -8.02 8.03 14.24
CA LEU A 244 -7.46 9.32 13.85
C LEU A 244 -6.76 10.02 15.02
N GLY A 245 -7.31 9.93 16.23
CA GLY A 245 -6.68 10.45 17.44
C GLY A 245 -5.34 9.77 17.72
N ARG A 246 -5.32 8.42 17.69
CA ARG A 246 -4.08 7.65 17.85
C ARG A 246 -3.07 7.95 16.74
N ALA A 247 -3.50 8.05 15.48
CA ALA A 247 -2.63 8.36 14.37
C ALA A 247 -2.01 9.77 14.51
N ALA A 248 -2.79 10.77 14.92
CA ALA A 248 -2.31 12.12 15.21
C ALA A 248 -1.23 12.11 16.30
N ASP A 249 -1.44 11.36 17.38
CA ASP A 249 -0.49 11.16 18.47
C ASP A 249 0.80 10.42 18.03
N HIS A 250 0.81 9.83 16.85
CA HIS A 250 1.96 9.14 16.24
C HIS A 250 2.54 9.94 15.05
N GLY A 251 2.22 11.24 14.95
CA GLY A 251 2.83 12.15 13.98
C GLY A 251 2.20 12.12 12.58
N ILE A 252 0.96 11.63 12.47
CA ILE A 252 0.19 11.65 11.22
C ILE A 252 -0.65 12.93 11.11
N SER A 253 -0.68 13.48 9.90
CA SER A 253 -1.40 14.71 9.57
C SER A 253 -2.38 14.55 8.40
N TYR A 254 -2.31 13.42 7.70
CA TYR A 254 -3.10 13.14 6.50
C TYR A 254 -3.42 11.66 6.37
N ILE A 255 -4.65 11.31 5.98
CA ILE A 255 -5.05 9.92 5.76
C ILE A 255 -5.96 9.81 4.52
N GLU A 256 -5.72 8.77 3.72
CA GLU A 256 -6.63 8.26 2.69
C GLU A 256 -7.21 6.90 3.11
N PHE A 257 -8.51 6.84 3.35
CA PHE A 257 -9.21 5.58 3.62
C PHE A 257 -9.67 4.92 2.34
N THR A 258 -9.47 3.60 2.23
CA THR A 258 -10.13 2.77 1.21
C THR A 258 -11.39 2.17 1.82
N ASN A 259 -12.57 2.54 1.31
CA ASN A 259 -13.84 1.96 1.75
C ASN A 259 -14.90 2.00 0.65
N SER A 260 -15.83 1.05 0.68
CA SER A 260 -16.94 1.01 -0.29
C SER A 260 -18.12 1.84 0.20
N PHE A 261 -18.69 2.64 -0.71
CA PHE A 261 -19.90 3.43 -0.46
C PHE A 261 -20.80 3.38 -1.69
N PRO A 262 -22.14 3.38 -1.51
CA PRO A 262 -23.05 3.45 -2.64
C PRO A 262 -22.96 4.82 -3.33
N PRO A 263 -23.01 4.90 -4.67
CA PRO A 263 -23.01 6.16 -5.39
C PRO A 263 -24.32 6.91 -5.13
N SER A 264 -24.26 7.95 -4.31
CA SER A 264 -25.39 8.84 -4.01
C SER A 264 -24.90 10.21 -3.54
N VAL A 265 -25.76 11.23 -3.66
CA VAL A 265 -25.48 12.57 -3.11
C VAL A 265 -25.30 12.49 -1.59
N ASP A 266 -26.12 11.68 -0.91
CA ASP A 266 -26.03 11.45 0.54
C ASP A 266 -24.65 10.91 0.94
N SER A 267 -24.07 9.99 0.16
CA SER A 267 -22.71 9.50 0.40
C SER A 267 -21.68 10.62 0.26
N ILE A 268 -21.80 11.50 -0.75
CA ILE A 268 -20.88 12.64 -0.92
C ILE A 268 -20.98 13.61 0.26
N GLU A 269 -22.20 13.96 0.68
CA GLU A 269 -22.43 14.85 1.81
C GLU A 269 -21.90 14.26 3.11
N LYS A 270 -22.18 12.97 3.37
CA LYS A 270 -21.68 12.24 4.53
C LYS A 270 -20.17 12.25 4.61
N LEU A 271 -19.47 11.85 3.53
CA LEU A 271 -18.00 11.82 3.50
C LEU A 271 -17.40 13.21 3.67
N THR A 272 -18.06 14.24 3.13
CA THR A 272 -17.64 15.64 3.31
C THR A 272 -17.78 16.08 4.77
N ASN A 273 -18.94 15.81 5.39
CA ASN A 273 -19.22 16.15 6.77
C ASN A 273 -18.27 15.42 7.74
N TRP A 274 -18.02 14.13 7.52
CA TRP A 274 -17.04 13.35 8.26
C TRP A 274 -15.63 13.91 8.11
N SER A 275 -15.15 14.18 6.89
CA SER A 275 -13.83 14.79 6.70
C SER A 275 -13.66 16.13 7.42
N ILE A 276 -14.70 16.98 7.45
CA ILE A 276 -14.69 18.25 8.19
C ILE A 276 -14.64 18.01 9.69
N LYS A 277 -15.51 17.13 10.20
CA LYS A 277 -15.60 16.79 11.62
C LYS A 277 -14.29 16.20 12.12
N PHE A 278 -13.77 15.20 11.41
CA PHE A 278 -12.52 14.52 11.74
C PHE A 278 -11.33 15.47 11.79
N PHE A 279 -11.21 16.39 10.82
CA PHE A 279 -10.18 17.42 10.86
C PHE A 279 -10.35 18.36 12.06
N LYS A 280 -11.58 18.77 12.38
CA LYS A 280 -11.84 19.64 13.53
C LYS A 280 -11.48 18.98 14.87
N GLU A 281 -11.73 17.68 15.00
CA GLU A 281 -11.52 16.95 16.26
C GLU A 281 -10.09 16.45 16.45
N THR A 282 -9.39 16.09 15.36
CA THR A 282 -8.07 15.43 15.44
C THR A 282 -6.94 16.20 14.78
N GLY A 283 -7.25 17.20 13.94
CA GLY A 283 -6.27 17.92 13.13
C GLY A 283 -5.72 17.11 11.95
N VAL A 284 -6.24 15.91 11.69
CA VAL A 284 -5.87 15.04 10.58
C VAL A 284 -6.75 15.31 9.38
N VAL A 285 -6.14 15.54 8.21
CA VAL A 285 -6.87 15.75 6.96
C VAL A 285 -7.25 14.40 6.37
N VAL A 286 -8.56 14.16 6.19
CA VAL A 286 -9.09 12.87 5.69
C VAL A 286 -9.58 12.96 4.25
N ARG A 287 -9.23 11.96 3.44
CA ARG A 287 -9.70 11.73 2.07
C ARG A 287 -10.14 10.28 1.86
N TRP A 288 -10.90 10.04 0.81
CA TRP A 288 -11.59 8.79 0.55
C TRP A 288 -11.25 8.23 -0.84
N ASN A 289 -10.78 7.00 -0.86
CA ASN A 289 -10.71 6.15 -2.03
C ASN A 289 -11.94 5.23 -2.05
N LEU A 290 -12.63 5.19 -3.18
CA LEU A 290 -13.76 4.29 -3.40
C LEU A 290 -13.23 2.86 -3.56
N GLY A 291 -13.51 2.02 -2.57
CA GLY A 291 -13.03 0.64 -2.51
C GLY A 291 -13.79 -0.29 -3.45
N LEU A 292 -13.05 -1.08 -4.21
CA LEU A 292 -13.51 -2.12 -5.12
C LEU A 292 -13.08 -3.49 -4.61
N LEU A 293 -14.01 -4.44 -4.52
CA LEU A 293 -13.71 -5.79 -4.03
C LEU A 293 -13.35 -6.68 -5.22
N ARG A 294 -12.12 -7.21 -5.24
CA ARG A 294 -11.61 -7.98 -6.38
C ARG A 294 -12.19 -9.38 -6.53
N PHE A 295 -12.80 -9.93 -5.49
CA PHE A 295 -13.51 -11.21 -5.59
C PHE A 295 -14.87 -11.07 -6.30
N LEU A 296 -15.44 -9.86 -6.39
CA LEU A 296 -16.67 -9.61 -7.15
C LEU A 296 -16.41 -9.72 -8.67
N PRO A 297 -17.48 -9.88 -9.48
CA PRO A 297 -17.40 -9.72 -10.93
C PRO A 297 -16.85 -8.35 -11.33
N ALA A 298 -16.01 -8.31 -12.36
CA ALA A 298 -15.34 -7.08 -12.80
C ALA A 298 -16.35 -6.04 -13.31
N GLU A 299 -17.45 -6.49 -13.90
CA GLU A 299 -18.54 -5.67 -14.41
C GLU A 299 -19.23 -4.90 -13.28
N MET A 300 -19.41 -5.51 -12.11
CA MET A 300 -20.00 -4.83 -10.95
C MET A 300 -19.13 -3.66 -10.49
N ASN A 301 -17.81 -3.88 -10.40
CA ASN A 301 -16.87 -2.80 -10.08
C ASN A 301 -16.87 -1.72 -11.18
N GLY A 302 -16.94 -2.12 -12.45
CA GLY A 302 -17.04 -1.20 -13.59
C GLY A 302 -18.27 -0.30 -13.54
N GLU A 303 -19.46 -0.86 -13.33
CA GLU A 303 -20.71 -0.11 -13.25
C GLU A 303 -20.76 0.80 -12.01
N MET A 304 -20.20 0.35 -10.89
CA MET A 304 -20.08 1.19 -9.70
C MET A 304 -19.20 2.42 -9.96
N ILE A 305 -18.04 2.24 -10.62
CA ILE A 305 -17.16 3.37 -10.95
C ILE A 305 -17.77 4.30 -11.99
N LYS A 306 -18.47 3.78 -13.01
CA LYS A 306 -19.20 4.62 -13.97
C LYS A 306 -20.24 5.50 -13.27
N SER A 307 -21.01 4.91 -12.34
CA SER A 307 -22.02 5.61 -11.56
C SER A 307 -21.42 6.69 -10.65
N TRP A 308 -20.33 6.37 -9.94
CA TRP A 308 -19.59 7.35 -9.14
C TRP A 308 -19.02 8.49 -9.99
N ASN A 309 -18.42 8.17 -11.13
CA ASN A 309 -17.82 9.15 -12.01
C ASN A 309 -18.87 10.12 -12.58
N GLN A 310 -20.01 9.62 -13.04
CA GLN A 310 -21.14 10.44 -13.49
C GLN A 310 -21.67 11.35 -12.37
N LEU A 311 -21.77 10.81 -11.15
CA LEU A 311 -22.26 11.57 -10.01
C LEU A 311 -21.30 12.71 -9.63
N LEU A 312 -19.99 12.45 -9.60
CA LEU A 312 -18.97 13.44 -9.24
C LEU A 312 -18.80 14.56 -10.28
N LEU A 313 -19.22 14.34 -11.53
CA LEU A 313 -19.30 15.42 -12.52
C LEU A 313 -20.38 16.45 -12.17
N ILE A 314 -21.51 15.98 -11.65
CA ILE A 314 -22.66 16.82 -11.31
C ILE A 314 -22.49 17.39 -9.88
N HIS A 315 -21.91 16.60 -8.99
CA HIS A 315 -21.66 16.92 -7.59
C HIS A 315 -20.17 16.77 -7.26
N PRO A 316 -19.31 17.72 -7.67
CA PRO A 316 -17.88 17.64 -7.40
C PRO A 316 -17.56 17.52 -5.91
N SER A 317 -16.60 16.67 -5.59
CA SER A 317 -16.11 16.46 -4.22
C SER A 317 -14.62 16.73 -4.12
N ASP A 318 -14.23 17.41 -3.04
CA ASP A 318 -12.82 17.64 -2.69
C ASP A 318 -12.27 16.57 -1.75
N VAL A 319 -13.13 15.67 -1.27
CA VAL A 319 -12.80 14.64 -0.28
C VAL A 319 -12.75 13.22 -0.85
N ILE A 320 -13.49 12.95 -1.93
CA ILE A 320 -13.38 11.71 -2.72
C ILE A 320 -12.31 11.94 -3.78
N VAL A 321 -11.21 11.19 -3.71
CA VAL A 321 -9.99 11.52 -4.46
C VAL A 321 -9.53 10.42 -5.42
N GLY A 322 -10.00 9.19 -5.22
CA GLY A 322 -9.59 8.08 -6.06
C GLY A 322 -10.37 6.81 -5.82
N ILE A 323 -9.82 5.73 -6.37
CA ILE A 323 -10.34 4.36 -6.26
C ILE A 323 -9.19 3.44 -5.83
N ASP A 324 -9.55 2.31 -5.22
CA ASP A 324 -8.62 1.25 -4.86
C ASP A 324 -9.29 -0.12 -5.03
N LEU A 325 -8.58 -1.11 -5.54
CA LEU A 325 -9.04 -2.49 -5.69
C LEU A 325 -8.27 -3.35 -4.70
N TYR A 326 -9.00 -3.97 -3.77
CA TYR A 326 -8.46 -4.66 -2.60
C TYR A 326 -9.16 -6.01 -2.35
N ALA A 327 -8.88 -6.63 -1.19
CA ALA A 327 -9.15 -8.02 -0.82
C ALA A 327 -8.17 -9.03 -1.44
N ILE A 328 -8.39 -10.33 -1.19
CA ILE A 328 -7.47 -11.42 -1.54
C ILE A 328 -6.99 -11.37 -3.00
N GLU A 329 -5.70 -11.07 -3.20
CA GLU A 329 -5.08 -10.99 -4.53
C GLU A 329 -4.89 -12.36 -5.18
N ARG A 330 -4.55 -13.39 -4.38
CA ARG A 330 -4.36 -14.76 -4.86
C ARG A 330 -5.64 -15.28 -5.53
N GLY A 331 -5.54 -15.67 -6.79
CA GLY A 331 -6.68 -16.15 -7.58
C GLY A 331 -7.61 -15.05 -8.12
N ASN A 332 -7.32 -13.77 -7.85
CA ASN A 332 -8.07 -12.61 -8.34
C ASN A 332 -7.13 -11.61 -9.04
N PRO A 333 -6.53 -12.01 -10.19
CA PRO A 333 -5.50 -11.24 -10.88
C PRO A 333 -5.97 -9.85 -11.31
N ALA A 334 -5.02 -8.92 -11.38
CA ALA A 334 -5.29 -7.50 -11.58
C ALA A 334 -6.04 -7.21 -12.88
N LEU A 335 -5.56 -7.70 -14.04
CA LEU A 335 -6.19 -7.45 -15.34
C LEU A 335 -7.67 -7.84 -15.34
N GLU A 336 -7.97 -9.09 -15.04
CA GLU A 336 -9.31 -9.68 -15.17
C GLU A 336 -10.30 -9.01 -14.22
N LYS A 337 -9.85 -8.63 -13.02
CA LYS A 337 -10.72 -8.04 -12.00
C LYS A 337 -10.83 -6.52 -12.08
N ALA A 338 -9.87 -5.86 -12.69
CA ALA A 338 -9.77 -4.40 -12.68
C ALA A 338 -10.05 -3.75 -14.03
N GLN A 339 -9.78 -4.41 -15.17
CA GLN A 339 -9.72 -3.73 -16.47
C GLN A 339 -11.01 -3.00 -16.85
N VAL A 340 -12.16 -3.52 -16.45
CA VAL A 340 -13.46 -2.89 -16.75
C VAL A 340 -13.57 -1.54 -16.03
N ALA A 341 -13.17 -1.45 -14.76
CA ALA A 341 -13.22 -0.22 -13.98
C ALA A 341 -12.03 0.71 -14.28
N TYR A 342 -10.81 0.18 -14.26
CA TYR A 342 -9.58 0.97 -14.40
C TYR A 342 -9.31 1.35 -15.87
N GLY A 343 -9.64 0.49 -16.82
CA GLY A 343 -9.55 0.81 -18.25
C GLY A 343 -10.57 1.87 -18.67
N TYR A 344 -11.81 1.77 -18.16
CA TYR A 344 -12.81 2.84 -18.28
C TYR A 344 -12.28 4.15 -17.70
N LEU A 345 -11.81 4.14 -16.45
CA LEU A 345 -11.38 5.36 -15.77
C LEU A 345 -10.12 5.97 -16.40
N SER A 346 -9.19 5.14 -16.88
CA SER A 346 -8.03 5.61 -17.65
C SER A 346 -8.45 6.34 -18.93
N GLY A 347 -9.41 5.80 -19.68
CA GLY A 347 -9.96 6.46 -20.87
C GLY A 347 -10.66 7.77 -20.54
N TYR A 348 -11.53 7.73 -19.53
CA TYR A 348 -12.25 8.91 -19.05
C TYR A 348 -11.29 10.03 -18.60
N ASN A 349 -10.29 9.69 -17.78
CA ASN A 349 -9.29 10.64 -17.29
C ASN A 349 -8.44 11.23 -18.42
N SER A 350 -8.21 10.48 -19.50
CA SER A 350 -7.49 10.98 -20.68
C SER A 350 -8.27 12.04 -21.45
N GLU A 351 -9.60 11.95 -21.46
CA GLU A 351 -10.49 12.92 -22.13
C GLU A 351 -10.92 14.05 -21.19
N ASN A 352 -10.83 13.86 -19.87
CA ASN A 352 -11.31 14.79 -18.83
C ASN A 352 -10.22 15.08 -17.79
N PRO A 353 -9.07 15.68 -18.17
CA PRO A 353 -7.92 15.86 -17.30
C PRO A 353 -8.18 16.78 -16.09
N ASP A 354 -9.24 17.59 -16.13
CA ASP A 354 -9.63 18.50 -15.05
C ASP A 354 -10.52 17.85 -13.98
N HIS A 355 -11.09 16.66 -14.26
CA HIS A 355 -11.94 15.91 -13.33
C HIS A 355 -11.48 14.45 -13.10
N PRO A 356 -10.18 14.18 -12.84
CA PRO A 356 -9.71 12.81 -12.74
C PRO A 356 -9.93 12.24 -11.33
N LEU A 357 -10.54 11.05 -11.25
CA LEU A 357 -10.34 10.18 -10.08
C LEU A 357 -8.97 9.52 -10.20
N LYS A 358 -8.18 9.59 -9.13
CA LYS A 358 -6.88 8.93 -9.06
C LYS A 358 -7.05 7.43 -8.81
N MET A 359 -6.01 6.66 -9.14
CA MET A 359 -6.05 5.20 -9.09
C MET A 359 -4.87 4.70 -8.26
N THR A 360 -5.16 3.93 -7.22
CA THR A 360 -4.24 3.00 -6.54
C THR A 360 -4.79 1.58 -6.67
N MET A 361 -3.99 0.56 -6.38
CA MET A 361 -4.45 -0.83 -6.41
C MET A 361 -3.59 -1.67 -5.47
N HIS A 362 -4.21 -2.55 -4.67
CA HIS A 362 -3.48 -3.61 -3.99
C HIS A 362 -2.92 -4.57 -5.04
N SER A 363 -1.60 -4.59 -5.16
CA SER A 363 -0.96 -5.32 -6.24
C SER A 363 0.46 -5.70 -5.90
N GLY A 364 0.81 -6.95 -6.23
CA GLY A 364 2.10 -7.51 -5.88
C GLY A 364 2.25 -7.70 -4.37
N GLU A 365 1.16 -7.82 -3.61
CA GLU A 365 1.23 -8.31 -2.24
C GLU A 365 1.44 -9.82 -2.27
N MET A 366 0.61 -10.54 -3.04
CA MET A 366 0.65 -11.99 -3.13
C MET A 366 0.03 -12.50 -4.44
N GLY A 367 0.26 -13.76 -4.78
CA GLY A 367 -0.33 -14.36 -5.98
C GLY A 367 0.56 -14.17 -7.20
N ASP A 368 0.06 -13.53 -8.25
CA ASP A 368 0.75 -13.42 -9.53
C ASP A 368 1.67 -12.18 -9.56
N PRO A 369 3.00 -12.33 -9.73
CA PRO A 369 3.93 -11.20 -9.78
C PRO A 369 3.61 -10.17 -10.88
N ARG A 370 2.93 -10.60 -11.97
CA ARG A 370 2.55 -9.73 -13.08
C ARG A 370 1.48 -8.70 -12.72
N ASN A 371 0.78 -8.88 -11.59
CA ASN A 371 -0.28 -7.98 -11.18
C ASN A 371 0.19 -6.52 -11.09
N ALA A 372 1.40 -6.28 -10.55
CA ALA A 372 1.91 -4.92 -10.40
C ALA A 372 2.22 -4.25 -11.75
N ARG A 373 2.73 -5.03 -12.72
CA ARG A 373 2.89 -4.60 -14.12
C ARG A 373 1.54 -4.21 -14.72
N ASP A 374 0.55 -5.10 -14.61
CA ASP A 374 -0.79 -4.88 -15.15
C ASP A 374 -1.46 -3.64 -14.53
N ALA A 375 -1.35 -3.47 -13.22
CA ALA A 375 -1.85 -2.30 -12.49
C ALA A 375 -1.25 -0.98 -13.01
N MET A 376 0.08 -0.93 -13.18
CA MET A 376 0.78 0.25 -13.71
C MET A 376 0.37 0.57 -15.15
N ILE A 377 0.23 -0.46 -16.00
CA ILE A 377 -0.26 -0.28 -17.37
C ILE A 377 -1.70 0.26 -17.37
N MET A 378 -2.55 -0.22 -16.45
CA MET A 378 -3.90 0.30 -16.23
C MET A 378 -3.96 1.72 -15.69
N GLY A 379 -2.81 2.34 -15.39
CA GLY A 379 -2.70 3.77 -15.09
C GLY A 379 -2.76 4.11 -13.60
N VAL A 380 -2.50 3.15 -12.71
CA VAL A 380 -2.37 3.47 -11.28
C VAL A 380 -1.17 4.39 -11.05
N SER A 381 -1.33 5.30 -10.10
CA SER A 381 -0.27 6.22 -9.66
C SER A 381 0.31 5.81 -8.30
N ARG A 382 -0.30 4.83 -7.64
CA ARG A 382 0.22 4.15 -6.46
C ARG A 382 -0.07 2.64 -6.51
N ILE A 383 0.72 1.87 -5.78
CA ILE A 383 0.58 0.42 -5.58
C ILE A 383 0.54 0.16 -4.07
N GLY A 384 -0.49 -0.57 -3.63
CA GLY A 384 -0.59 -1.10 -2.28
C GLY A 384 0.27 -2.36 -2.12
N HIS A 385 1.11 -2.40 -1.08
CA HIS A 385 2.11 -3.41 -0.75
C HIS A 385 3.29 -3.52 -1.74
N GLY A 386 3.08 -4.04 -2.96
CA GLY A 386 4.12 -4.15 -3.97
C GLY A 386 5.33 -5.05 -3.63
N VAL A 387 5.22 -5.97 -2.68
CA VAL A 387 6.30 -6.89 -2.25
C VAL A 387 6.91 -7.66 -3.43
N LEU A 388 6.09 -8.23 -4.31
CA LEU A 388 6.50 -9.01 -5.49
C LEU A 388 7.10 -8.17 -6.62
N LEU A 389 7.08 -6.83 -6.54
CA LEU A 389 7.80 -5.98 -7.52
C LEU A 389 9.30 -6.28 -7.55
N GLN A 390 9.86 -6.83 -6.47
CA GLN A 390 11.27 -7.19 -6.42
C GLN A 390 11.63 -8.35 -7.37
N GLU A 391 10.65 -9.14 -7.81
CA GLU A 391 10.84 -10.34 -8.63
C GLU A 391 10.82 -10.03 -10.14
N ASP A 392 10.35 -8.85 -10.54
CA ASP A 392 10.30 -8.43 -11.94
C ASP A 392 11.11 -7.16 -12.16
N LEU A 393 12.35 -7.36 -12.64
CA LEU A 393 13.33 -6.30 -12.85
C LEU A 393 12.86 -5.22 -13.82
N ILE A 394 12.17 -5.60 -14.89
CA ILE A 394 11.72 -4.67 -15.94
C ILE A 394 10.55 -3.84 -15.43
N THR A 395 9.60 -4.49 -14.76
CA THR A 395 8.48 -3.82 -14.10
C THR A 395 8.96 -2.87 -12.99
N LEU A 396 10.01 -3.24 -12.24
CA LEU A 396 10.61 -2.37 -11.22
C LEU A 396 11.25 -1.12 -11.84
N GLU A 397 11.95 -1.25 -12.96
CA GLU A 397 12.48 -0.10 -13.70
C GLU A 397 11.35 0.78 -14.29
N TYR A 398 10.25 0.17 -14.72
CA TYR A 398 9.08 0.91 -15.17
C TYR A 398 8.44 1.71 -14.03
N ALA A 399 8.24 1.09 -12.86
CA ALA A 399 7.79 1.74 -11.63
C ALA A 399 8.66 2.95 -11.27
N ARG A 400 9.99 2.79 -11.37
CA ARG A 400 10.98 3.86 -11.15
C ARG A 400 10.83 4.99 -12.15
N SER A 401 10.63 4.69 -13.43
CA SER A 401 10.44 5.69 -14.49
C SER A 401 9.17 6.52 -14.31
N LEU A 402 8.08 5.87 -13.86
CA LEU A 402 6.79 6.50 -13.59
C LEU A 402 6.76 7.26 -12.26
N LYS A 403 7.72 6.97 -11.36
CA LYS A 403 7.69 7.40 -9.95
C LYS A 403 6.39 7.00 -9.27
N VAL A 404 5.93 5.77 -9.51
CA VAL A 404 4.73 5.21 -8.86
C VAL A 404 4.95 5.17 -7.35
N GLY A 405 3.96 5.60 -6.56
CA GLY A 405 4.05 5.48 -5.12
C GLY A 405 3.87 4.03 -4.67
N VAL A 406 4.65 3.54 -3.72
CA VAL A 406 4.47 2.21 -3.12
C VAL A 406 4.15 2.35 -1.64
N GLU A 407 3.00 1.82 -1.23
CA GLU A 407 2.46 1.89 0.12
C GLU A 407 2.81 0.60 0.87
N ILE A 408 3.65 0.68 1.90
CA ILE A 408 4.27 -0.48 2.54
C ILE A 408 3.65 -0.74 3.91
N ASN A 409 3.24 -1.98 4.15
CA ASN A 409 2.59 -2.43 5.40
C ASN A 409 3.37 -3.62 5.98
N ILE A 410 4.49 -3.37 6.67
CA ILE A 410 5.49 -4.40 7.02
C ILE A 410 4.89 -5.45 7.96
N ASN A 411 4.15 -5.04 8.99
CA ASN A 411 3.57 -6.01 9.93
C ASN A 411 2.40 -6.78 9.31
N SER A 412 1.59 -6.16 8.45
CA SER A 412 0.57 -6.89 7.66
C SER A 412 1.23 -7.99 6.82
N ASN A 413 2.27 -7.64 6.06
CA ASN A 413 2.98 -8.61 5.22
C ASN A 413 3.60 -9.76 6.04
N HIS A 414 4.09 -9.48 7.25
CA HIS A 414 4.56 -10.51 8.16
C HIS A 414 3.44 -11.42 8.68
N HIS A 415 2.36 -10.83 9.22
CA HIS A 415 1.24 -11.58 9.80
C HIS A 415 0.45 -12.38 8.77
N LEU A 416 0.48 -12.00 7.49
CA LEU A 416 -0.17 -12.74 6.40
C LEU A 416 0.75 -13.70 5.66
N SER A 417 1.95 -13.97 6.20
CA SER A 417 2.94 -14.87 5.60
C SER A 417 3.37 -14.45 4.18
N VAL A 418 3.26 -13.15 3.86
CA VAL A 418 3.68 -12.57 2.58
C VAL A 418 5.19 -12.34 2.58
N HIS A 419 5.72 -11.78 3.67
CA HIS A 419 7.15 -11.55 3.84
C HIS A 419 7.54 -11.73 5.31
N ASP A 420 8.42 -12.69 5.60
CA ASP A 420 8.96 -12.83 6.94
C ASP A 420 10.10 -11.82 7.19
N LYS A 421 9.76 -10.73 7.90
CA LYS A 421 10.67 -9.65 8.29
C LYS A 421 11.89 -10.10 9.11
N PHE A 422 11.88 -11.29 9.71
CA PHE A 422 13.02 -11.84 10.45
C PHE A 422 13.94 -12.71 9.58
N SER A 423 13.40 -13.27 8.49
CA SER A 423 14.18 -14.10 7.55
C SER A 423 15.05 -13.25 6.61
N SER A 424 14.54 -12.10 6.20
CA SER A 424 15.19 -11.21 5.23
C SER A 424 14.64 -9.78 5.33
N PRO A 425 15.44 -8.75 4.99
CA PRO A 425 14.97 -7.37 4.94
C PRO A 425 13.80 -7.21 3.97
N HIS A 426 12.79 -6.45 4.36
CA HIS A 426 11.65 -6.14 3.49
C HIS A 426 12.11 -5.32 2.26
N PRO A 427 11.60 -5.59 1.04
CA PRO A 427 12.09 -4.98 -0.20
C PRO A 427 11.86 -3.46 -0.33
N PHE A 428 11.19 -2.83 0.63
CA PHE A 428 10.83 -1.41 0.55
C PHE A 428 12.06 -0.51 0.45
N LEU A 429 13.14 -0.87 1.16
CA LEU A 429 14.34 -0.06 1.21
C LEU A 429 15.10 -0.12 -0.13
N LYS A 430 15.07 -1.28 -0.81
CA LYS A 430 15.55 -1.42 -2.18
C LYS A 430 14.77 -0.47 -3.10
N PHE A 431 13.44 -0.46 -3.03
CA PHE A 431 12.62 0.42 -3.86
C PHE A 431 12.92 1.89 -3.62
N LEU A 432 12.98 2.31 -2.34
CA LEU A 432 13.30 3.69 -1.96
C LEU A 432 14.68 4.10 -2.48
N ARG A 433 15.70 3.25 -2.30
CA ARG A 433 17.08 3.51 -2.76
C ARG A 433 17.23 3.45 -4.28
N LEU A 434 16.33 2.78 -5.00
CA LEU A 434 16.23 2.91 -6.45
C LEU A 434 15.57 4.22 -6.90
N GLY A 435 14.98 4.98 -5.98
CA GLY A 435 14.29 6.24 -6.27
C GLY A 435 12.80 6.09 -6.56
N ILE A 436 12.21 4.94 -6.26
CA ILE A 436 10.76 4.76 -6.25
C ILE A 436 10.21 5.41 -4.96
N PRO A 437 9.20 6.30 -5.05
CA PRO A 437 8.59 6.87 -3.86
C PRO A 437 7.93 5.79 -3.00
N VAL A 438 8.43 5.60 -1.78
CA VAL A 438 7.89 4.65 -0.80
C VAL A 438 7.31 5.40 0.40
N SER A 439 6.21 4.92 0.97
CA SER A 439 5.65 5.38 2.24
C SER A 439 5.21 4.19 3.10
N LEU A 440 5.38 4.30 4.44
CA LEU A 440 4.84 3.32 5.39
C LEU A 440 3.35 3.58 5.66
N SER A 441 2.60 2.51 5.90
CA SER A 441 1.21 2.54 6.34
C SER A 441 0.89 1.32 7.21
N THR A 442 -0.31 1.27 7.79
CA THR A 442 -0.68 0.26 8.81
C THR A 442 -1.66 -0.79 8.32
N ASP A 443 -2.27 -0.62 7.15
CA ASP A 443 -3.28 -1.52 6.60
C ASP A 443 -4.50 -1.66 7.54
N ASN A 444 -4.57 -2.74 8.32
CA ASN A 444 -5.61 -2.98 9.34
C ASN A 444 -4.97 -2.95 10.75
N ASP A 445 -4.81 -1.74 11.32
CA ASP A 445 -3.99 -1.54 12.53
C ASP A 445 -4.47 -2.35 13.74
N GLY A 446 -5.79 -2.44 13.93
CA GLY A 446 -6.43 -3.22 14.97
C GLY A 446 -6.19 -4.71 14.79
N ILE A 447 -6.52 -5.26 13.61
CA ILE A 447 -6.45 -6.69 13.33
C ILE A 447 -5.02 -7.24 13.53
N PHE A 448 -4.01 -6.50 13.09
CA PHE A 448 -2.60 -6.87 13.21
C PHE A 448 -1.95 -6.45 14.54
N ASP A 449 -2.69 -5.81 15.46
CA ASP A 449 -2.15 -5.18 16.68
C ASP A 449 -0.89 -4.35 16.36
N THR A 450 -0.99 -3.48 15.35
CA THR A 450 0.07 -2.59 14.89
C THR A 450 -0.34 -1.12 15.02
N ASP A 451 0.60 -0.22 14.78
CA ASP A 451 0.40 1.21 14.57
C ASP A 451 1.60 1.76 13.77
N ILE A 452 1.52 3.00 13.29
CA ILE A 452 2.58 3.54 12.42
C ILE A 452 3.95 3.68 13.12
N SER A 453 4.00 3.74 14.45
CA SER A 453 5.25 3.66 15.21
C SER A 453 5.79 2.23 15.25
N LYS A 454 4.92 1.21 15.35
CA LYS A 454 5.33 -0.20 15.20
C LYS A 454 5.82 -0.52 13.78
N GLU A 455 5.25 0.10 12.74
CA GLU A 455 5.79 0.02 11.37
C GLU A 455 7.18 0.68 11.26
N CYS A 456 7.37 1.84 11.89
CA CYS A 456 8.69 2.50 11.99
C CYS A 456 9.70 1.60 12.72
N ILE A 457 9.30 0.99 13.85
CA ILE A 457 10.15 0.06 14.60
C ILE A 457 10.56 -1.10 13.68
N ALA A 458 9.60 -1.72 12.98
CA ALA A 458 9.88 -2.82 12.06
C ALA A 458 10.85 -2.39 10.95
N ALA A 459 10.67 -1.21 10.35
CA ALA A 459 11.57 -0.68 9.34
C ALA A 459 13.00 -0.50 9.88
N VAL A 460 13.16 0.12 11.04
CA VAL A 460 14.49 0.41 11.62
C VAL A 460 15.18 -0.85 12.16
N SER A 461 14.44 -1.74 12.83
CA SER A 461 15.04 -2.91 13.49
C SER A 461 15.37 -4.05 12.53
N THR A 462 14.76 -4.09 11.33
CA THR A 462 14.96 -5.18 10.35
C THR A 462 15.76 -4.76 9.12
N THR A 463 16.12 -3.47 9.01
CA THR A 463 16.89 -2.94 7.88
C THR A 463 17.92 -1.92 8.33
N ASP A 464 18.78 -1.49 7.41
CA ASP A 464 19.77 -0.43 7.62
C ASP A 464 19.25 0.95 7.16
N VAL A 465 17.93 1.18 7.21
CA VAL A 465 17.32 2.48 6.86
C VAL A 465 17.91 3.62 7.69
N SER A 466 18.23 4.73 7.05
CA SER A 466 18.79 5.93 7.68
C SER A 466 17.70 6.93 8.10
N TYR A 467 18.06 7.91 8.93
CA TYR A 467 17.13 8.98 9.34
C TYR A 467 16.58 9.74 8.12
N ALA A 468 17.44 10.12 7.18
CA ALA A 468 17.02 10.82 5.96
C ALA A 468 16.06 10.00 5.10
N GLU A 469 16.18 8.67 5.09
CA GLU A 469 15.25 7.77 4.40
C GLU A 469 13.89 7.71 5.10
N LEU A 470 13.84 7.71 6.44
CA LEU A 470 12.58 7.84 7.19
C LEU A 470 11.88 9.18 6.90
N GLN A 471 12.65 10.27 6.80
CA GLN A 471 12.12 11.57 6.37
C GLN A 471 11.58 11.50 4.95
N ALA A 472 12.34 10.93 4.01
CA ALA A 472 11.92 10.77 2.62
C ALA A 472 10.59 10.02 2.51
N MET A 473 10.41 8.91 3.25
CA MET A 473 9.14 8.18 3.28
C MET A 473 7.98 9.02 3.81
N SER A 474 8.24 9.88 4.81
CA SER A 474 7.25 10.82 5.36
C SER A 474 6.85 11.92 4.37
N TYR A 475 7.79 12.41 3.55
CA TYR A 475 7.48 13.36 2.47
C TYR A 475 6.81 12.68 1.27
N ASN A 476 7.16 11.43 0.99
CA ASN A 476 6.56 10.64 -0.07
C ASN A 476 5.07 10.43 0.19
N SER A 477 4.67 10.10 1.44
CA SER A 477 3.24 9.91 1.79
C SER A 477 2.38 11.16 1.53
N ILE A 478 2.94 12.37 1.58
CA ILE A 478 2.22 13.59 1.17
C ILE A 478 2.33 13.80 -0.34
N SER A 479 3.49 13.54 -0.92
CA SER A 479 3.77 13.80 -2.35
C SER A 479 2.94 12.91 -3.27
N THR A 480 2.78 11.63 -2.92
CA THR A 480 2.02 10.63 -3.70
C THR A 480 0.53 10.59 -3.33
N SER A 481 0.10 11.29 -2.27
CA SER A 481 -1.32 11.47 -1.94
C SER A 481 -2.15 11.97 -3.13
N PHE A 482 -3.44 11.69 -3.14
CA PHE A 482 -4.39 12.16 -4.15
C PHE A 482 -5.01 13.52 -3.82
N SER A 483 -4.60 14.13 -2.70
CA SER A 483 -4.99 15.49 -2.35
C SER A 483 -4.57 16.53 -3.39
N LYS A 484 -5.32 17.63 -3.48
CA LYS A 484 -4.97 18.77 -4.35
C LYS A 484 -3.63 19.40 -3.94
N GLN A 485 -2.94 19.99 -4.91
CA GLN A 485 -1.61 20.59 -4.71
C GLN A 485 -1.57 21.61 -3.55
N LYS A 486 -2.62 22.42 -3.39
CA LYS A 486 -2.73 23.37 -2.27
C LYS A 486 -2.67 22.66 -0.91
N THR A 487 -3.42 21.57 -0.75
CA THR A 487 -3.42 20.76 0.49
C THR A 487 -2.05 20.12 0.70
N LYS A 488 -1.45 19.54 -0.35
CA LYS A 488 -0.09 18.98 -0.27
C LYS A 488 0.94 20.01 0.20
N SER A 489 0.92 21.23 -0.34
CA SER A 489 1.83 22.30 0.07
C SER A 489 1.67 22.68 1.54
N ILE A 490 0.42 22.78 2.03
CA ILE A 490 0.15 23.06 3.46
C ILE A 490 0.68 21.92 4.34
N LEU A 491 0.40 20.66 3.97
CA LEU A 491 0.85 19.50 4.72
C LEU A 491 2.38 19.37 4.74
N LYS A 492 3.06 19.64 3.61
CA LYS A 492 4.53 19.67 3.53
C LYS A 492 5.12 20.74 4.45
N ASN A 493 4.61 21.96 4.41
CA ASN A 493 5.08 23.02 5.29
C ASN A 493 4.88 22.67 6.78
N LYS A 494 3.76 22.01 7.13
CA LYS A 494 3.53 21.50 8.49
C LYS A 494 4.50 20.39 8.86
N LEU A 495 4.81 19.50 7.92
CA LEU A 495 5.79 18.43 8.11
C LEU A 495 7.21 18.99 8.30
N ASP A 496 7.61 20.00 7.51
CA ASP A 496 8.89 20.72 7.66
C ASP A 496 9.04 21.29 9.08
N GLN A 497 8.00 21.98 9.57
CA GLN A 497 7.96 22.52 10.93
C GLN A 497 8.03 21.42 12.00
N SER A 498 7.35 20.30 11.75
CA SER A 498 7.33 19.18 12.69
C SER A 498 8.70 18.51 12.78
N PHE A 499 9.40 18.35 11.65
CA PHE A 499 10.77 17.85 11.65
C PHE A 499 11.73 18.81 12.32
N ALA A 500 11.68 20.11 12.01
CA ALA A 500 12.53 21.10 12.66
C ALA A 500 12.39 21.10 14.18
N LEU A 501 11.15 21.00 14.69
CA LEU A 501 10.89 20.90 16.14
C LEU A 501 11.39 19.57 16.73
N PHE A 502 11.15 18.46 16.04
CA PHE A 502 11.62 17.14 16.45
C PHE A 502 13.15 17.10 16.54
N GLU A 503 13.84 17.54 15.49
CA GLU A 503 15.30 17.56 15.39
C GLU A 503 15.92 18.47 16.44
N GLN A 504 15.36 19.67 16.65
CA GLN A 504 15.79 20.56 17.72
C GLN A 504 15.66 19.89 19.09
N LYS A 505 14.57 19.16 19.35
CA LYS A 505 14.36 18.48 20.63
C LYS A 505 15.22 17.23 20.79
N TYR A 506 15.51 16.51 19.71
CA TYR A 506 16.23 15.24 19.76
C TYR A 506 17.75 15.44 19.87
N LEU A 507 18.27 16.53 19.29
CA LEU A 507 19.70 16.84 19.29
C LEU A 507 20.17 17.69 20.49
N ASN A 508 19.24 18.29 21.24
CA ASN A 508 19.52 19.04 22.48
C ASN A 508 19.12 18.22 23.70
#